data_AF-A0A961WK51-F1
#
_entry.id   AF-A0A961WK51-F1
#
_cell.length_a   1.000
_cell.length_b   1.000
_cell.length_c   1.000
_cell.angle_alpha   90.00
_cell.angle_beta   90.00
_cell.angle_gamma   90.00
#
_symmetry.space_group_name_H-M   'P 1'
#
loop_
_entity.id
_entity.type
_entity.pdbx_description
1 polymer ?
#
loop_
_entity_poly.entity_id
_entity_poly.type
_entity_poly.pdbx_seq_one_letter_code
_entity_poly.pdbx_strand_id
1 'polypeptide(L)'
;MRTPARHFAPLAIGAPEPYRALPVRIERMIHFIPPHNEKIRAKLKDTIRQVDVVLGNLEDAIPASDKAAARQGFVSMAKEHDFGATGLWTRINCLNSPWALDDITTLVAEAG
;
A
#
# COMPACT_ATOMS: atom_id res chain seq x y z
N MET A 1 -11.07 -23.77 -5.56
CA MET A 1 -11.91 -23.38 -4.40
C MET A 1 -11.39 -24.08 -3.16
N ARG A 2 -11.30 -23.43 -2.00
CA ARG A 2 -10.82 -24.03 -0.73
C ARG A 2 -12.01 -24.48 0.13
N THR A 3 -11.82 -25.49 0.97
CA THR A 3 -12.84 -25.91 1.94
C THR A 3 -12.93 -24.89 3.09
N PRO A 4 -14.09 -24.77 3.78
CA PRO A 4 -14.23 -23.86 4.93
C PRO A 4 -13.17 -24.10 6.01
N ALA A 5 -12.85 -25.37 6.29
CA ALA A 5 -11.83 -25.75 7.28
C ALA A 5 -10.41 -25.26 6.93
N ARG A 6 -10.08 -25.16 5.63
CA ARG A 6 -8.75 -24.71 5.15
C ARG A 6 -8.74 -23.24 4.72
N HIS A 7 -9.88 -22.57 4.68
CA HIS A 7 -10.00 -21.22 4.14
C HIS A 7 -9.19 -20.21 4.96
N PHE A 8 -9.23 -20.32 6.28
CA PHE A 8 -8.55 -19.43 7.23
C PHE A 8 -7.23 -19.99 7.77
N ALA A 9 -6.62 -20.95 7.09
CA ALA A 9 -5.30 -21.43 7.48
C ALA A 9 -4.20 -20.49 6.90
N PRO A 10 -3.14 -20.16 7.68
CA PRO A 10 -1.96 -19.47 7.14
C PRO A 10 -1.33 -20.26 5.98
N LEU A 11 -0.77 -19.54 4.99
CA LEU A 11 -0.20 -20.13 3.77
C LEU A 11 1.31 -20.33 3.81
N ALA A 12 1.97 -19.80 4.84
CA ALA A 12 3.37 -20.04 5.12
C ALA A 12 3.55 -20.19 6.64
N ILE A 13 4.58 -20.93 7.06
CA ILE A 13 4.91 -21.07 8.47
C ILE A 13 5.34 -19.69 9.00
N GLY A 14 4.72 -19.25 10.09
CA GLY A 14 4.97 -17.95 10.70
C GLY A 14 4.20 -16.78 10.07
N ALA A 15 3.42 -17.01 9.00
CA ALA A 15 2.50 -15.99 8.51
C ALA A 15 1.37 -15.73 9.53
N PRO A 16 0.87 -14.48 9.63
CA PRO A 16 -0.21 -14.15 10.55
C PRO A 16 -1.51 -14.90 10.22
N GLU A 17 -2.34 -15.10 11.24
CA GLU A 17 -3.66 -15.71 11.08
C GLU A 17 -4.56 -14.83 10.18
N PRO A 18 -5.19 -15.41 9.14
CA PRO A 18 -6.13 -14.67 8.30
C PRO A 18 -7.30 -14.08 9.09
N TYR A 19 -7.70 -12.85 8.75
CA TYR A 19 -8.88 -12.22 9.34
C TYR A 19 -10.16 -13.02 9.07
N ARG A 20 -11.01 -13.15 10.10
CA ARG A 20 -12.35 -13.76 10.00
C ARG A 20 -13.48 -12.74 9.87
N ALA A 21 -13.18 -11.48 10.17
CA ALA A 21 -14.04 -10.33 9.95
C ALA A 21 -13.14 -9.15 9.54
N LEU A 22 -13.65 -8.25 8.69
CA LEU A 22 -12.92 -7.06 8.30
C LEU A 22 -12.75 -6.11 9.51
N PRO A 23 -11.61 -5.43 9.64
CA PRO A 23 -11.47 -4.35 10.62
C PRO A 23 -12.53 -3.27 10.39
N VAL A 24 -13.18 -2.81 11.46
CA VAL A 24 -14.14 -1.70 11.37
C VAL A 24 -13.36 -0.39 11.34
N ARG A 25 -13.21 0.19 10.14
CA ARG A 25 -12.58 1.49 9.91
C ARG A 25 -13.43 2.35 8.98
N ILE A 26 -13.20 3.66 9.01
CA ILE A 26 -13.83 4.57 8.06
C ILE A 26 -13.02 4.50 6.76
N GLU A 27 -13.69 4.32 5.62
CA GLU A 27 -13.07 4.16 4.29
C GLU A 27 -13.88 4.90 3.20
N ARG A 28 -14.43 6.08 3.51
CA ARG A 28 -15.33 6.82 2.60
C ARG A 28 -14.56 7.54 1.49
N MET A 29 -13.29 7.87 1.74
CA MET A 29 -12.44 8.57 0.79
C MET A 29 -11.04 7.93 0.70
N ILE A 30 -10.70 7.48 -0.51
CA ILE A 30 -9.40 6.91 -0.86
C ILE A 30 -8.64 7.93 -1.70
N HIS A 31 -7.66 8.59 -1.08
CA HIS A 31 -6.89 9.66 -1.72
C HIS A 31 -5.65 9.10 -2.42
N PHE A 32 -5.64 9.12 -3.75
CA PHE A 32 -4.49 8.69 -4.54
C PHE A 32 -3.37 9.72 -4.51
N ILE A 33 -2.14 9.27 -4.24
CA ILE A 33 -0.92 10.08 -4.27
C ILE A 33 0.10 9.42 -5.20
N PRO A 34 0.72 10.15 -6.14
CA PRO A 34 1.86 9.67 -6.91
C PRO A 34 3.13 9.73 -6.05
N PRO A 35 3.66 8.60 -5.54
CA PRO A 35 4.67 8.66 -4.49
C PRO A 35 6.02 9.15 -5.00
N HIS A 36 6.31 9.18 -6.30
CA HIS A 36 7.56 9.75 -6.83
C HIS A 36 7.58 11.30 -6.77
N ASN A 37 6.42 11.95 -6.64
CA ASN A 37 6.33 13.41 -6.67
C ASN A 37 6.58 14.04 -5.28
N GLU A 38 7.77 14.56 -5.08
CA GLU A 38 8.22 15.20 -3.83
C GLU A 38 7.31 16.33 -3.35
N LYS A 39 6.80 17.17 -4.26
CA LYS A 39 5.95 18.31 -3.90
C LYS A 39 4.62 17.85 -3.30
N ILE A 40 4.11 16.71 -3.74
CA ILE A 40 2.89 16.12 -3.19
C ILE A 40 3.22 15.37 -1.90
N ARG A 41 4.30 14.58 -1.85
CA ARG A 41 4.74 13.90 -0.62
C ARG A 41 4.97 14.88 0.54
N ALA A 42 5.55 16.06 0.27
CA ALA A 42 5.79 17.09 1.29
C ALA A 42 4.50 17.57 2.02
N LYS A 43 3.33 17.41 1.39
CA LYS A 43 2.03 17.77 1.98
C LYS A 43 1.35 16.61 2.72
N LEU A 44 1.94 15.43 2.70
CA LEU A 44 1.31 14.20 3.20
C LEU A 44 0.88 14.31 4.67
N LYS A 45 1.69 14.98 5.50
CA LYS A 45 1.36 15.21 6.91
C LYS A 45 -0.01 15.89 7.11
N ASP A 46 -0.35 16.83 6.25
CA ASP A 46 -1.63 17.53 6.31
C ASP A 46 -2.74 16.70 5.67
N THR A 47 -2.45 16.02 4.56
CA THR A 47 -3.39 15.13 3.87
C THR A 47 -3.86 13.99 4.78
N ILE A 48 -2.98 13.35 5.53
CA ILE A 48 -3.32 12.23 6.44
C ILE A 48 -4.48 12.58 7.37
N ARG A 49 -4.57 13.84 7.84
CA ARG A 49 -5.58 14.31 8.79
C ARG A 49 -6.94 14.61 8.18
N GLN A 50 -7.04 14.60 6.85
CA GLN A 50 -8.23 15.04 6.11
C GLN A 50 -8.93 13.88 5.38
N VAL A 51 -8.29 12.71 5.32
CA VAL A 51 -8.73 11.60 4.49
C VAL A 51 -8.87 10.33 5.32
N ASP A 52 -9.73 9.43 4.86
CA ASP A 52 -9.93 8.15 5.54
C ASP A 52 -8.83 7.14 5.16
N VAL A 53 -8.40 7.16 3.88
CA VAL A 53 -7.33 6.32 3.34
C VAL A 53 -6.42 7.15 2.42
N VAL A 54 -5.11 7.04 2.60
CA VAL A 54 -4.10 7.45 1.62
C VAL A 54 -3.68 6.23 0.81
N LEU A 55 -3.71 6.35 -0.51
CA LEU A 55 -3.30 5.30 -1.43
C LEU A 55 -2.10 5.75 -2.28
N GLY A 56 -0.95 5.12 -2.07
CA GLY A 56 0.23 5.31 -2.92
C GLY A 56 0.07 4.60 -4.26
N ASN A 57 0.09 5.34 -5.36
CA ASN A 57 -0.12 4.79 -6.68
C ASN A 57 1.19 4.43 -7.38
N LEU A 58 1.38 3.17 -7.76
CA LEU A 58 2.56 2.71 -8.52
C LEU A 58 2.24 2.35 -9.97
N GLU A 59 0.96 2.29 -10.35
CA GLU A 59 0.50 1.79 -11.64
C GLU A 59 0.20 2.91 -12.65
N ASP A 60 -1.04 3.05 -13.14
CA ASP A 60 -1.39 4.02 -14.17
C ASP A 60 -1.08 5.44 -13.73
N ALA A 61 -0.76 6.31 -14.70
CA ALA A 61 -0.30 7.69 -14.48
C ALA A 61 1.06 7.83 -13.77
N ILE A 62 1.80 6.73 -13.57
CA ILE A 62 3.22 6.75 -13.21
C ILE A 62 4.05 6.37 -14.45
N PRO A 63 4.93 7.26 -14.95
CA PRO A 63 5.81 6.94 -16.07
C PRO A 63 6.64 5.68 -15.80
N ALA A 64 6.93 4.88 -16.83
CA ALA A 64 7.72 3.66 -16.69
C ALA A 64 9.13 3.91 -16.11
N SER A 65 9.73 5.06 -16.44
CA SER A 65 11.02 5.52 -15.88
C SER A 65 10.97 5.75 -14.36
N ASP A 66 9.79 6.05 -13.83
CA ASP A 66 9.62 6.55 -12.46
C ASP A 66 9.06 5.46 -11.53
N LYS A 67 8.85 4.24 -12.03
CA LYS A 67 8.29 3.12 -11.24
C LYS A 67 9.13 2.81 -10.01
N ALA A 68 10.45 2.74 -10.18
CA ALA A 68 11.37 2.53 -9.07
C ALA A 68 11.35 3.69 -8.07
N ALA A 69 11.32 4.93 -8.57
CA ALA A 69 11.23 6.13 -7.72
C ALA A 69 9.89 6.21 -6.97
N ALA A 70 8.79 5.78 -7.58
CA ALA A 70 7.48 5.71 -6.95
C ALA A 70 7.46 4.65 -5.85
N ARG A 71 8.03 3.47 -6.10
CA ARG A 71 8.15 2.42 -5.08
C ARG A 71 8.92 2.93 -3.86
N GLN A 72 10.08 3.53 -4.07
CA GLN A 72 10.88 4.07 -2.97
C GLN A 72 10.22 5.28 -2.30
N GLY A 73 9.54 6.13 -3.07
CA GLY A 73 8.75 7.23 -2.54
C GLY A 73 7.65 6.74 -1.61
N PHE A 74 7.00 5.61 -1.90
CA PHE A 74 6.01 5.01 -1.02
C PHE A 74 6.64 4.47 0.27
N VAL A 75 7.78 3.79 0.18
CA VAL A 75 8.53 3.30 1.35
C VAL A 75 8.89 4.47 2.28
N SER A 76 9.39 5.57 1.73
CA SER A 76 9.64 6.81 2.48
C SER A 76 8.38 7.33 3.15
N MET A 77 7.27 7.45 2.42
CA MET A 77 5.99 7.90 3.00
C MET A 77 5.56 7.06 4.19
N ALA A 78 5.69 5.73 4.10
CA ALA A 78 5.30 4.79 5.15
C ALA A 78 6.19 4.88 6.40
N LYS A 79 7.51 5.08 6.21
CA LYS A 79 8.49 5.16 7.31
C LYS A 79 8.53 6.53 7.99
N GLU A 80 8.29 7.60 7.24
CA GLU A 80 8.49 8.99 7.71
C GLU A 80 7.26 9.59 8.39
N HIS A 81 6.07 8.98 8.24
CA HIS A 81 4.82 9.53 8.74
C HIS A 81 4.03 8.54 9.61
N ASP A 82 3.42 9.06 10.67
CA ASP A 82 2.39 8.37 11.43
C ASP A 82 1.00 8.64 10.80
N PHE A 83 0.31 7.58 10.43
CA PHE A 83 -1.03 7.64 9.82
C PHE A 83 -2.16 7.59 10.85
N GLY A 84 -1.89 7.22 12.11
CA GLY A 84 -2.91 7.11 13.15
C GLY A 84 -4.08 6.22 12.73
N ALA A 85 -5.27 6.81 12.59
CA ALA A 85 -6.48 6.10 12.17
C ALA A 85 -6.62 5.98 10.65
N THR A 86 -5.92 6.82 9.88
CA THR A 86 -5.98 6.86 8.41
C THR A 86 -5.36 5.59 7.83
N GLY A 87 -6.04 4.97 6.87
CA GLY A 87 -5.52 3.79 6.17
C GLY A 87 -4.32 4.15 5.28
N LEU A 88 -3.29 3.31 5.27
CA LEU A 88 -2.18 3.38 4.31
C LEU A 88 -2.31 2.22 3.32
N TRP A 89 -2.69 2.53 2.08
CA TRP A 89 -2.88 1.56 1.00
C TRP A 89 -1.89 1.83 -0.14
N THR A 90 -1.73 0.85 -1.02
CA THR A 90 -0.95 1.01 -2.25
C THR A 90 -1.63 0.30 -3.41
N ARG A 91 -1.58 0.90 -4.61
CA ARG A 91 -1.93 0.23 -5.86
C ARG A 91 -0.63 -0.13 -6.57
N ILE A 92 -0.26 -1.42 -6.47
CA ILE A 92 0.89 -1.99 -7.18
C ILE A 92 0.64 -2.08 -8.68
N ASN A 93 1.69 -2.32 -9.45
CA ASN A 93 1.58 -2.59 -10.88
C ASN A 93 0.84 -3.91 -11.17
N CYS A 94 0.30 -4.03 -12.39
CA CYS A 94 -0.38 -5.24 -12.85
C CYS A 94 0.55 -6.48 -12.86
N LEU A 95 -0.02 -7.66 -12.65
CA LEU A 95 0.74 -8.91 -12.42
C LEU A 95 1.58 -9.38 -13.63
N ASN A 96 1.29 -8.91 -14.84
CA ASN A 96 2.06 -9.19 -16.05
C ASN A 96 3.12 -8.12 -16.36
N SER A 97 3.25 -7.09 -15.52
CA SER A 97 4.28 -6.08 -15.65
C SER A 97 5.63 -6.57 -15.11
N PRO A 98 6.75 -5.97 -15.54
CA PRO A 98 8.05 -6.27 -14.96
C PRO A 98 8.25 -5.71 -13.53
N TRP A 99 7.28 -4.98 -12.96
CA TRP A 99 7.46 -4.26 -11.68
C TRP A 99 6.71 -4.89 -10.49
N ALA A 100 5.66 -5.68 -10.72
CA ALA A 100 4.76 -6.12 -9.66
C ALA A 100 5.45 -6.99 -8.58
N LEU A 101 6.42 -7.82 -8.97
CA LEU A 101 7.17 -8.65 -8.02
C LEU A 101 7.94 -7.77 -7.03
N ASP A 102 8.72 -6.81 -7.54
CA ASP A 102 9.49 -5.88 -6.73
C ASP A 102 8.57 -4.97 -5.90
N ASP A 103 7.43 -4.55 -6.45
CA ASP A 103 6.45 -3.78 -5.68
C ASP A 103 6.00 -4.56 -4.44
N ILE A 104 5.63 -5.83 -4.56
CA ILE A 104 5.17 -6.62 -3.41
C ILE A 104 6.33 -6.89 -2.45
N THR A 105 7.47 -7.37 -2.94
CA THR A 105 8.56 -7.82 -2.07
C THR A 105 9.23 -6.65 -1.34
N THR A 106 9.49 -5.53 -2.02
CA THR A 106 10.07 -4.34 -1.39
C THR A 106 9.09 -3.73 -0.39
N LEU A 107 7.81 -3.53 -0.78
CA LEU A 107 6.87 -2.84 0.10
C LEU A 107 6.55 -3.64 1.36
N VAL A 108 6.38 -4.96 1.25
CA VAL A 108 6.17 -5.81 2.43
C VAL A 108 7.43 -5.87 3.28
N ALA A 109 8.63 -5.97 2.70
CA ALA A 109 9.85 -6.06 3.50
C ALA A 109 10.21 -4.75 4.23
N GLU A 110 9.87 -3.60 3.64
CA GLU A 110 10.36 -2.31 4.13
C GLU A 110 9.29 -1.46 4.80
N ALA A 111 8.02 -1.64 4.48
CA ALA A 111 6.91 -0.81 4.94
C ALA A 111 5.75 -1.62 5.55
N GLY A 112 5.91 -2.94 5.71
CA GLY A 112 4.89 -3.89 6.19
C GLY A 112 5.34 -4.73 7.36
#